data_AF-A0A2T2RYH8-F1
#
_entry.id   AF-A0A2T2RYH8-F1
#
_cell.length_a   1.000
_cell.length_b   1.000
_cell.length_c   1.000
_cell.angle_alpha   90.00
_cell.angle_beta   90.00
_cell.angle_gamma   90.00
#
_symmetry.space_group_name_H-M   'P 1'
#
loop_
_entity.id
_entity.type
_entity.pdbx_description
1 polymer ?
#
loop_
_entity_poly.entity_id
_entity_poly.type
_entity_poly.pdbx_seq_one_letter_code
_entity_poly.pdbx_strand_id
1 'polypeptide(L)'
;MQLLLRLLLAFIFAICLAFGLGERPAAAELETVTFENENGQTVEAPDWSEISFSDFPAIQQSGNLQVGSGLGSELGYDPSRSWQA
;
A
#
# COMPACT_ATOMS: atom_id res chain seq x y z
N MET A 1 -25.63 -0.99 -37.13
CA MET A 1 -24.71 -0.31 -36.19
C MET A 1 -25.04 -0.54 -34.72
N GLN A 2 -26.31 -0.52 -34.29
CA GLN A 2 -26.68 -0.70 -32.87
C GLN A 2 -26.40 -2.10 -32.28
N LEU A 3 -26.44 -3.17 -33.09
CA LEU A 3 -26.21 -4.54 -32.61
C LEU A 3 -24.75 -4.80 -32.21
N LEU A 4 -23.81 -4.24 -32.99
CA LEU A 4 -22.36 -4.33 -32.75
C LEU A 4 -21.95 -3.62 -31.45
N LEU A 5 -22.54 -2.44 -31.19
CA LEU A 5 -22.28 -1.65 -29.98
C LEU A 5 -22.73 -2.39 -28.70
N ARG A 6 -23.88 -3.08 -28.76
CA ARG A 6 -24.38 -3.89 -27.63
C ARG A 6 -23.49 -5.09 -27.33
N LEU A 7 -22.98 -5.75 -28.36
CA LEU A 7 -22.03 -6.86 -28.21
C LEU A 7 -20.70 -6.38 -27.61
N LEU A 8 -20.22 -5.21 -28.01
CA LEU A 8 -18.98 -4.64 -27.50
C LEU A 8 -19.08 -4.23 -26.02
N LEU A 9 -20.22 -3.62 -25.63
CA LEU A 9 -20.50 -3.29 -24.23
C LEU A 9 -20.63 -4.53 -23.34
N ALA A 10 -21.31 -5.58 -23.83
CA ALA A 10 -21.43 -6.84 -23.10
C ALA A 10 -20.07 -7.53 -22.92
N PHE A 11 -19.20 -7.46 -23.92
CA PHE A 11 -17.84 -8.00 -23.87
C PHE A 11 -16.96 -7.25 -22.86
N ILE A 12 -17.00 -5.91 -22.85
CA ILE A 12 -16.29 -5.09 -21.86
C ILE A 12 -16.80 -5.38 -20.45
N PHE A 13 -18.12 -5.50 -20.26
CA PHE A 13 -18.70 -5.84 -18.97
C PHE A 13 -18.27 -7.23 -18.47
N ALA A 14 -18.24 -8.23 -19.36
CA ALA A 14 -17.76 -9.58 -19.03
C ALA A 14 -16.27 -9.60 -18.66
N ILE A 15 -15.44 -8.80 -19.34
CA ILE A 15 -14.03 -8.59 -18.98
C ILE A 15 -13.93 -7.95 -17.59
N CYS A 16 -14.63 -6.85 -17.33
CA CYS A 16 -14.60 -6.21 -16.01
C CYS A 16 -15.05 -7.15 -14.88
N LEU A 17 -15.97 -8.09 -15.14
CA LEU A 17 -16.41 -9.08 -14.17
C LEU A 17 -15.38 -10.20 -13.95
N ALA A 18 -14.67 -10.61 -15.01
CA ALA A 18 -13.62 -11.64 -14.94
C ALA A 18 -12.31 -11.13 -14.31
N PHE A 19 -12.02 -9.83 -14.43
CA PHE A 19 -10.81 -9.20 -13.88
C PHE A 19 -11.08 -8.35 -12.63
N GLY A 20 -12.33 -8.28 -12.16
CA GLY A 20 -12.81 -7.31 -11.17
C GLY A 20 -12.69 -7.66 -9.70
N LEU A 21 -12.09 -8.80 -9.35
CA LEU A 21 -11.78 -9.13 -7.96
C LEU A 21 -10.34 -9.63 -7.89
N GLY A 22 -9.40 -8.69 -7.90
CA GLY A 22 -8.09 -8.96 -7.33
C GLY A 22 -8.33 -9.36 -5.88
N GLU A 23 -8.17 -10.64 -5.57
CA GLU A 23 -8.15 -11.13 -4.19
C GLU A 23 -7.11 -10.29 -3.46
N ARG A 24 -7.55 -9.42 -2.55
CA ARG A 24 -6.63 -8.68 -1.69
C ARG A 24 -5.81 -9.75 -1.00
N PRO A 25 -4.48 -9.83 -1.21
CA PRO A 25 -3.69 -10.83 -0.53
C PRO A 25 -4.03 -10.72 0.95
N ALA A 26 -4.33 -11.86 1.58
CA ALA A 26 -4.54 -11.91 3.02
C ALA A 26 -3.35 -11.18 3.64
N ALA A 27 -3.63 -10.06 4.32
CA ALA A 27 -2.58 -9.30 4.97
C ALA A 27 -1.89 -10.27 5.93
N ALA A 28 -0.57 -10.44 5.78
CA ALA A 28 0.20 -11.20 6.74
C ALA A 28 -0.11 -10.62 8.12
N GLU A 29 -0.59 -11.46 9.04
CA GLU A 29 -0.70 -11.07 10.45
C GLU A 29 0.74 -10.85 10.93
N LEU A 30 1.12 -9.57 11.04
CA LEU A 30 2.41 -9.20 11.60
C LEU A 30 2.34 -9.48 13.09
N GLU A 31 3.30 -10.26 13.60
CA GLU A 31 3.45 -10.42 15.04
C GLU A 31 3.68 -9.04 15.67
N THR A 32 3.06 -8.81 16.83
CA THR A 32 3.19 -7.56 17.57
C THR A 32 4.05 -7.76 18.80
N VAL A 33 4.86 -6.75 19.11
CA VAL A 33 5.63 -6.66 20.35
C VAL A 33 5.06 -5.56 21.23
N THR A 34 5.07 -5.83 22.54
CA THR A 34 4.61 -4.88 23.55
C THR A 34 5.81 -4.13 24.13
N PHE A 35 5.73 -2.80 24.19
CA PHE A 35 6.72 -1.97 24.87
C PHE A 35 6.07 -0.82 25.65
N GLU A 36 6.82 -0.22 26.56
CA GLU A 36 6.39 0.94 27.34
C GLU A 36 6.94 2.21 26.69
N ASN A 37 6.06 3.16 26.38
CA ASN A 37 6.48 4.45 25.81
C ASN A 37 7.01 5.41 26.90
N GLU A 38 7.49 6.59 26.49
CA GLU A 38 8.05 7.60 27.39
C GLU A 38 7.04 8.13 28.44
N ASN A 39 5.74 7.92 28.21
CA ASN A 39 4.65 8.30 29.12
C ASN A 39 4.23 7.18 30.08
N GLY A 40 4.96 6.04 30.09
CA GLY A 40 4.64 4.88 30.92
C GLY A 40 3.43 4.08 30.43
N GLN A 41 3.05 4.24 29.16
CA GLN A 41 1.91 3.53 28.57
C GLN A 41 2.41 2.28 27.82
N THR A 42 1.74 1.16 28.08
CA THR A 42 1.91 -0.07 27.30
C THR A 42 1.31 0.12 25.91
N VAL A 43 2.10 -0.10 24.87
CA VAL A 43 1.67 -0.03 23.47
C VAL A 43 2.09 -1.29 22.73
N GLU A 44 1.29 -1.66 21.73
CA GLU A 44 1.60 -2.73 20.78
C GLU A 44 2.05 -2.11 19.46
N ALA A 45 3.16 -2.59 18.92
CA ALA A 45 3.57 -2.27 17.56
C ALA A 45 4.00 -3.54 16.83
N PRO A 46 4.04 -3.53 15.48
CA PRO A 46 4.60 -4.63 14.72
C PRO A 46 6.02 -4.95 15.17
N ASP A 47 6.35 -6.24 15.21
CA ASP A 47 7.73 -6.68 15.33
C ASP A 47 8.48 -6.40 14.02
N TRP A 48 9.18 -5.28 13.97
CA TRP A 48 9.97 -4.89 12.81
C TRP A 48 11.20 -5.77 12.60
N SER A 49 11.58 -6.63 13.57
CA SER A 49 12.70 -7.57 13.40
C SER A 49 12.36 -8.74 12.49
N GLU A 50 11.07 -9.06 12.36
CA GLU A 50 10.55 -10.11 11.48
C GLU A 50 10.22 -9.58 10.07
N ILE A 51 10.46 -8.29 9.79
CA ILE A 51 10.17 -7.65 8.50
C ILE A 51 11.47 -7.41 7.73
N SER A 52 11.67 -8.17 6.65
CA SER A 52 12.74 -7.91 5.69
C SER A 52 12.22 -7.17 4.46
N PHE A 53 12.88 -6.06 4.09
CA PHE A 53 12.54 -5.33 2.86
C PHE A 53 12.72 -6.16 1.58
N SER A 54 13.51 -7.25 1.64
CA SER A 54 13.65 -8.21 0.52
C SER A 54 12.38 -8.96 0.18
N ASP A 55 11.47 -9.09 1.14
CA ASP A 55 10.28 -9.92 1.01
C ASP A 55 9.11 -9.15 0.39
N PHE A 56 9.26 -7.82 0.29
CA PHE A 56 8.29 -6.98 -0.40
C PHE A 56 8.49 -7.06 -1.91
N PRO A 57 7.40 -7.11 -2.70
CA PRO A 57 7.51 -7.00 -4.14
C PRO A 57 8.16 -5.65 -4.51
N ALA A 58 8.96 -5.66 -5.57
CA ALA A 58 9.52 -4.44 -6.12
C ALA A 58 8.41 -3.43 -6.41
N ILE A 59 8.72 -2.14 -6.22
CA ILE A 59 7.79 -1.07 -6.53
C ILE A 59 7.53 -1.09 -8.04
N GLN A 60 6.30 -1.39 -8.45
CA GLN A 60 5.98 -1.60 -9.87
C GLN A 60 5.52 -0.33 -10.60
N GLN A 61 5.31 0.77 -9.86
CA GLN A 61 4.81 2.01 -10.41
C GLN A 61 5.61 3.20 -9.90
N SER A 62 5.95 4.10 -10.81
CA SER A 62 6.60 5.37 -10.47
C SER A 62 5.67 6.22 -9.62
N GLY A 63 6.23 7.00 -8.71
CA GLY A 63 5.43 7.74 -7.74
C GLY A 63 6.21 8.83 -7.00
N ASN A 64 5.50 9.51 -6.13
CA ASN A 64 6.08 10.47 -5.21
C ASN A 64 5.36 10.43 -3.87
N LEU A 65 6.12 10.73 -2.82
CA LEU A 65 5.65 11.06 -1.49
C LEU A 65 6.01 12.53 -1.26
N GLN A 66 5.01 13.38 -1.14
CA GLN A 66 5.17 14.75 -0.66
C GLN A 66 4.72 14.82 0.79
N VAL A 67 5.58 15.36 1.65
CA VAL A 67 5.31 15.47 3.08
C VAL A 67 4.98 16.92 3.43
N GLY A 68 4.03 17.12 4.36
CA GLY A 68 3.64 18.45 4.81
C GLY A 68 4.76 19.18 5.57
N SER A 69 4.73 20.50 5.57
CA SER A 69 5.81 21.38 6.07
C SER A 69 6.13 21.29 7.57
N GLY A 70 5.34 20.57 8.37
CA GLY A 70 5.63 20.32 9.80
C GLY A 70 6.39 19.02 10.07
N LEU A 71 6.10 17.98 9.28
CA LEU A 71 6.58 16.62 9.53
C LEU A 71 8.10 16.49 9.37
N GLY A 72 8.71 17.22 8.43
CA GLY A 72 10.17 17.19 8.28
C GLY A 72 10.91 17.75 9.49
N SER A 73 10.31 18.72 10.18
CA SER A 73 10.87 19.30 11.41
C SER A 73 10.73 18.36 12.61
N GLU A 74 9.59 17.66 12.71
CA GLU A 74 9.34 16.66 13.76
C GLU A 74 10.25 15.42 13.60
N LEU A 75 10.48 15.00 12.36
CA LEU A 75 11.33 13.84 12.04
C LEU A 75 12.82 14.19 12.00
N GLY A 76 13.18 15.48 11.96
CA GLY A 76 14.55 15.95 11.80
C GLY A 76 15.13 15.77 10.39
N TYR A 77 14.32 15.35 9.41
CA TYR A 77 14.70 15.26 8.00
C TYR A 77 13.46 15.33 7.09
N ASP A 78 13.63 15.76 5.84
CA ASP A 78 12.55 15.74 4.84
C ASP A 78 12.38 14.33 4.24
N PRO A 79 11.23 13.64 4.45
CA PRO A 79 10.97 12.32 3.88
C PRO A 79 10.43 12.37 2.46
N SER A 80 10.27 13.56 1.85
CA SER A 80 9.71 13.69 0.51
C SER A 80 10.61 13.02 -0.53
N ARG A 81 10.07 12.05 -1.29
CA ARG A 81 10.83 11.27 -2.26
C ARG A 81 10.02 11.05 -3.51
N SER A 82 10.69 11.04 -4.66
CA SER A 82 10.15 10.51 -5.90
C SER A 82 10.95 9.29 -6.31
N TRP A 83 10.30 8.36 -7.00
CA TRP A 83 10.93 7.15 -7.50
C TRP A 83 10.37 6.80 -8.88
N GLN A 84 11.22 6.11 -9.65
CA GLN A 84 10.86 5.52 -10.92
C GLN A 84 10.92 4.00 -10.75
N ALA A 85 9.88 3.30 -11.21
CA ALA A 85 9.83 1.85 -11.28
C ALA A 85 10.45 1.34 -12.59
#